data_AF-A0A6A6Q454-F1
#
_entry.id   AF-A0A6A6Q454-F1
#
_cell.length_a   1.000
_cell.length_b   1.000
_cell.length_c   1.000
_cell.angle_alpha   90.00
_cell.angle_beta   90.00
_cell.angle_gamma   90.00
#
_symmetry.space_group_name_H-M   'P 1'
#
loop_
_entity.id
_entity.type
_entity.pdbx_description
1 polymer ?
#
loop_
_entity_poly.entity_id
_entity_poly.type
_entity_poly.pdbx_seq_one_letter_code
_entity_poly.pdbx_strand_id
1 'polypeptide(L)'
;MVLLTLTAAAKAAIDEYCALPKDGTAAQDDGAAARLEALRHADLGTPIEHEDLLEVSTRLTQKCRRDGEESILKSWRLDSLLKGARVYQAPLPPKPEPTPEYKALMRRLRAAEEERQYERMTNPTPAKDFFNQRSSATAYAFNPATSIGQGVGEHEADDVTYADVKRQVTLIINILVSIVACSVAIWVVARRWDAPQRLGLSMGGSGLVALAEVAIYMGYIRRIKEAKVAERKVVETKEVVETWVFDGSAASGAQAPTKENIRYRKGKHR
;
A
#
# COMPACT_ATOMS: atom_id res chain seq x y z
N MET A 1 -13.72 17.51 27.23
CA MET A 1 -13.27 16.76 28.42
C MET A 1 -12.81 15.38 27.94
N VAL A 2 -11.63 14.91 28.37
CA VAL A 2 -11.07 13.63 27.91
C VAL A 2 -11.56 12.53 28.83
N LEU A 3 -12.18 11.50 28.26
CA LEU A 3 -12.59 10.30 28.99
C LEU A 3 -11.43 9.30 29.02
N LEU A 4 -11.16 8.77 30.19
CA LEU A 4 -10.13 7.77 30.44
C LEU A 4 -10.77 6.46 30.85
N THR A 5 -10.13 5.33 30.54
CA THR A 5 -10.56 4.01 31.02
C THR A 5 -10.18 3.85 32.49
N LEU A 6 -11.15 3.52 33.35
CA LEU A 6 -10.90 3.32 34.78
C LEU A 6 -9.94 2.14 35.04
N THR A 7 -8.85 2.40 35.76
CA THR A 7 -7.84 1.41 36.17
C THR A 7 -8.11 0.89 37.59
N ALA A 8 -7.51 -0.24 37.98
CA ALA A 8 -7.68 -0.80 39.33
C ALA A 8 -7.17 0.14 40.44
N ALA A 9 -6.06 0.85 40.20
CA ALA A 9 -5.52 1.83 41.14
C ALA A 9 -6.45 3.04 41.28
N ALA A 10 -7.03 3.51 40.17
CA ALA A 10 -8.02 4.57 40.18
C ALA A 10 -9.31 4.16 40.92
N LYS A 11 -9.80 2.93 40.71
CA LYS A 11 -10.97 2.41 41.44
C LYS A 11 -10.75 2.38 42.95
N ALA A 12 -9.60 1.85 43.40
CA ALA A 12 -9.26 1.83 44.83
C ALA A 12 -9.18 3.24 45.45
N ALA A 13 -8.65 4.22 44.71
CA ALA A 13 -8.61 5.60 45.16
C ALA A 13 -10.02 6.24 45.24
N ILE A 14 -10.90 5.93 44.28
CA ILE A 14 -12.29 6.41 44.29
C ILE A 14 -13.05 5.82 45.47
N ASP A 15 -12.92 4.52 45.73
CA ASP A 15 -13.56 3.84 46.86
C ASP A 15 -13.16 4.49 48.20
N GLU A 16 -11.87 4.82 48.35
CA GLU A 16 -11.36 5.49 49.54
C GLU A 16 -11.83 6.94 49.64
N TYR A 17 -11.88 7.67 48.52
CA TYR A 17 -12.41 9.02 48.47
C TYR A 17 -13.90 9.07 48.84
N CYS A 18 -14.69 8.09 48.38
CA CYS A 18 -16.10 7.95 48.74
C CYS A 18 -16.32 7.60 50.23
N ALA A 19 -15.32 6.99 50.88
CA ALA A 19 -15.37 6.66 52.31
C ALA A 19 -15.02 7.85 53.24
N LEU A 20 -14.51 8.97 52.69
CA LEU A 20 -14.14 10.13 53.52
C LEU A 20 -15.37 10.91 53.99
N PRO A 21 -15.39 11.34 55.28
CA PRO A 21 -16.39 12.28 55.76
C PRO A 21 -16.27 13.60 54.99
N LYS A 22 -17.37 14.07 54.41
CA LYS A 22 -17.39 15.39 53.76
C LYS A 22 -17.27 16.48 54.81
N ASP A 23 -16.27 17.36 54.68
CA ASP A 23 -16.32 18.66 55.33
C ASP A 23 -17.61 19.36 54.86
N GLY A 24 -18.41 19.87 55.80
CA GLY A 24 -19.81 20.30 55.62
C GLY A 24 -20.07 21.48 54.67
N THR A 25 -19.14 21.79 53.75
CA THR A 25 -19.24 22.87 52.77
C THR A 25 -19.79 22.41 51.40
N ALA A 26 -19.95 21.11 51.16
CA ALA A 26 -20.42 20.55 49.87
C ALA A 26 -21.92 20.19 49.83
N ALA A 27 -22.71 20.60 50.84
CA ALA A 27 -24.10 20.17 51.00
C ALA A 27 -25.14 20.98 50.18
N GLN A 28 -24.70 21.86 49.27
CA GLN A 28 -25.60 22.77 48.54
C GLN A 28 -25.53 22.69 47.01
N ASP A 29 -24.67 21.82 46.47
CA ASP A 29 -24.61 21.55 45.01
C ASP A 29 -25.16 20.16 44.72
N ASP A 30 -26.42 20.08 44.27
CA ASP A 30 -27.08 18.84 43.83
C ASP A 30 -26.25 18.08 42.76
N GLY A 31 -25.50 18.82 41.93
CA GLY A 31 -24.61 18.25 40.92
C GLY A 31 -23.39 17.52 41.47
N ALA A 32 -22.87 17.93 42.64
CA ALA A 32 -21.73 17.27 43.28
C ALA A 32 -22.14 15.93 43.92
N ALA A 33 -23.38 15.85 44.45
CA ALA A 33 -23.92 14.60 44.97
C ALA A 33 -24.11 13.56 43.86
N ALA A 34 -24.70 13.95 42.72
CA ALA A 34 -24.89 13.06 41.57
C ALA A 34 -23.56 12.57 40.97
N ARG A 35 -22.54 13.42 40.91
CA ARG A 35 -21.18 13.04 40.45
C ARG A 35 -20.54 12.00 41.35
N LEU A 36 -20.70 12.12 42.67
CA LEU A 36 -20.18 11.14 43.63
C LEU A 36 -20.90 9.80 43.55
N GLU A 37 -22.21 9.80 43.30
CA GLU A 37 -22.96 8.57 43.05
C GLU A 37 -22.49 7.89 41.76
N ALA A 38 -22.22 8.65 40.70
CA ALA A 38 -21.65 8.13 39.46
C ALA A 38 -20.26 7.51 39.67
N LEU A 39 -19.39 8.16 40.47
CA LEU A 39 -18.07 7.63 40.83
C LEU A 39 -18.17 6.34 41.67
N ARG A 40 -19.13 6.26 42.59
CA ARG A 40 -19.36 5.08 43.44
C ARG A 40 -19.80 3.85 42.63
N HIS A 41 -20.52 4.06 41.54
CA HIS A 41 -20.98 3.00 40.64
C HIS A 41 -20.01 2.71 39.48
N ALA A 42 -18.84 3.35 39.44
CA ALA A 42 -17.88 3.17 38.35
C ALA A 42 -17.14 1.83 38.45
N ASP A 43 -17.28 1.00 37.42
CA ASP A 43 -16.57 -0.28 37.30
C ASP A 43 -15.33 -0.20 36.41
N LEU A 44 -14.44 -1.18 36.52
CA LEU A 44 -13.19 -1.24 35.75
C LEU A 44 -13.48 -1.13 34.25
N GLY A 45 -12.74 -0.27 33.55
CA GLY A 45 -12.90 -0.03 32.12
C GLY A 45 -14.02 0.95 31.74
N THR A 46 -14.84 1.41 32.69
CA THR A 46 -15.84 2.47 32.48
C THR A 46 -15.14 3.80 32.15
N PRO A 47 -15.70 4.65 31.27
CA PRO A 47 -15.19 5.99 31.04
C PRO A 47 -15.30 6.84 32.30
N ILE A 48 -14.20 7.46 32.71
CA ILE A 48 -14.15 8.47 33.78
C ILE A 48 -13.55 9.77 33.22
N GLU A 49 -14.05 10.91 33.71
CA GLU A 49 -13.48 12.20 33.34
C GLU A 49 -12.13 12.42 34.04
N HIS A 50 -11.18 13.03 33.31
CA HIS A 50 -9.88 13.35 33.87
C HIS A 50 -9.96 14.33 35.07
N GLU A 51 -10.95 15.23 35.06
CA GLU A 51 -11.19 16.21 36.13
C GLU A 51 -11.59 15.54 37.45
N ASP A 52 -12.41 14.50 37.40
CA ASP A 52 -12.80 13.74 38.59
C ASP A 52 -11.61 13.02 39.23
N LEU A 53 -10.74 12.42 38.40
CA LEU A 53 -9.51 11.79 38.89
C LEU A 53 -8.53 12.82 39.49
N LEU A 54 -8.49 14.04 38.95
CA LEU A 54 -7.71 15.13 39.51
C LEU A 54 -8.22 15.52 40.90
N GLU A 55 -9.54 15.65 41.07
CA GLU A 55 -10.15 15.99 42.36
C GLU A 55 -9.87 14.91 43.41
N VAL A 56 -10.10 13.63 43.06
CA VAL A 56 -9.84 12.47 43.92
C VAL A 56 -8.37 12.45 44.36
N SER A 57 -7.43 12.56 43.40
CA SER A 57 -6.00 12.52 43.70
C SER A 57 -5.54 13.68 44.60
N THR A 58 -6.09 14.88 44.37
CA THR A 58 -5.73 16.08 45.13
C THR A 58 -6.20 15.96 46.58
N ARG A 59 -7.45 15.51 46.77
CA ARG A 59 -8.06 15.33 48.10
C ARG A 59 -7.37 14.24 48.90
N LEU A 60 -7.09 13.09 48.29
CA LEU A 60 -6.36 12.00 48.94
C LEU A 60 -4.92 12.42 49.30
N THR A 61 -4.22 13.09 48.39
CA THR A 61 -2.87 13.60 48.65
C THR A 61 -2.86 14.61 49.80
N GLN A 62 -3.88 15.48 49.90
CA GLN A 62 -4.00 16.46 50.99
C GLN A 62 -4.28 15.79 52.34
N LYS A 63 -5.09 14.72 52.39
CA LYS A 63 -5.31 13.92 53.60
C LYS A 63 -4.02 13.22 54.04
N CYS A 64 -3.38 12.51 53.12
CA CYS A 64 -2.18 11.73 53.38
C CYS A 64 -0.97 12.61 53.82
N ARG A 65 -0.93 13.88 53.37
CA ARG A 65 0.02 14.90 53.87
C ARG A 65 -0.25 15.34 55.32
N ARG A 66 -1.51 15.33 55.77
CA ARG A 66 -1.88 15.63 57.16
C ARG A 66 -1.55 14.46 58.09
N ASP A 67 -1.76 13.25 57.60
CA ASP A 67 -1.58 12.01 58.38
C ASP A 67 -0.11 11.52 58.41
N GLY A 68 0.77 12.06 57.56
CA GLY A 68 2.21 11.79 57.57
C GLY A 68 2.64 10.50 56.86
N GLU A 69 1.77 9.88 56.06
CA GLU A 69 2.01 8.58 55.43
C GLU A 69 2.62 8.70 54.01
N GLU A 70 3.95 8.83 53.93
CA GLU A 70 4.66 9.03 52.65
C GLU A 70 4.57 7.88 51.63
N SER A 71 4.43 6.63 52.11
CA SER A 71 4.31 5.46 51.23
C SER A 71 2.99 5.47 50.47
N ILE A 72 1.92 5.88 51.15
CA ILE A 72 0.55 5.87 50.64
C ILE A 72 0.32 7.10 49.74
N LEU A 73 0.99 8.22 50.07
CA LEU A 73 1.07 9.39 49.21
C LEU A 73 1.53 9.04 47.78
N LYS A 74 2.52 8.18 47.61
CA LYS A 74 3.02 7.78 46.27
C LYS A 74 2.00 6.96 45.48
N SER A 75 1.13 6.22 46.17
CA SER A 75 0.08 5.39 45.57
C SER A 75 -1.10 6.22 45.05
N TRP A 76 -1.42 7.32 45.72
CA TRP A 76 -2.56 8.19 45.35
C TRP A 76 -2.19 9.41 44.51
N ARG A 77 -0.90 9.60 44.21
CA ARG A 77 -0.49 10.61 43.22
C ARG A 77 -1.10 10.30 41.87
N LEU A 78 -1.46 11.36 41.16
CA LEU A 78 -2.04 11.29 39.82
C LEU A 78 -1.20 10.44 38.86
N ASP A 79 0.13 10.50 38.93
CA ASP A 79 1.02 9.69 38.08
C ASP A 79 0.83 8.18 38.30
N SER A 80 0.53 7.76 39.53
CA SER A 80 0.24 6.36 39.85
C SER A 80 -1.16 5.93 39.43
N LEU A 81 -2.15 6.82 39.53
CA LEU A 81 -3.54 6.55 39.13
C LEU A 81 -3.70 6.48 37.60
N LEU A 82 -2.91 7.28 36.87
CA LEU A 82 -2.91 7.30 35.40
C LEU A 82 -2.08 6.17 34.77
N LYS A 83 -1.29 5.42 35.53
CA LYS A 83 -0.53 4.27 34.99
C LYS A 83 -1.50 3.23 34.45
N GLY A 84 -1.43 2.99 33.14
CA GLY A 84 -2.28 2.04 32.43
C GLY A 84 -3.65 2.58 32.00
N ALA A 85 -3.95 3.85 32.30
CA ALA A 85 -5.16 4.49 31.77
C ALA A 85 -5.00 4.74 30.27
N ARG A 86 -6.03 4.43 29.50
CA ARG A 86 -6.11 4.71 28.05
C ARG A 86 -7.24 5.71 27.80
N VAL A 87 -7.15 6.44 26.71
CA VAL A 87 -8.28 7.27 26.27
C VAL A 87 -9.45 6.36 25.94
N TYR A 88 -10.61 6.60 26.54
CA TYR A 88 -11.81 5.83 26.26
C TYR A 88 -12.27 6.13 24.84
N GLN A 89 -12.34 5.09 24.03
CA GLN A 89 -12.90 5.13 22.69
C GLN A 89 -14.22 4.36 22.72
N ALA A 90 -15.33 5.05 22.45
CA ALA A 90 -16.63 4.40 22.38
C ALA A 90 -16.58 3.25 21.36
N PRO A 91 -17.24 2.11 21.64
CA PRO A 91 -17.31 1.01 20.70
C PRO A 91 -17.88 1.53 19.38
N LEU A 92 -17.28 1.11 18.26
CA LEU A 92 -17.74 1.55 16.96
C LEU A 92 -19.23 1.20 16.82
N PRO A 93 -20.06 2.14 16.32
CA PRO A 93 -21.46 1.83 16.06
C PRO A 93 -21.55 0.59 15.15
N PRO A 94 -22.59 -0.25 15.31
CA PRO A 94 -22.78 -1.41 14.45
C PRO A 94 -22.81 -0.95 12.99
N LYS A 95 -22.15 -1.71 12.11
CA LYS A 95 -22.12 -1.39 10.69
C LYS A 95 -23.55 -1.34 10.16
N PRO A 96 -23.93 -0.31 9.37
CA PRO A 96 -25.26 -0.24 8.79
C PRO A 96 -25.50 -1.47 7.91
N GLU A 97 -26.69 -2.05 8.02
CA GLU A 97 -27.07 -3.15 7.15
C GLU A 97 -27.12 -2.67 5.68
N PRO A 98 -26.63 -3.45 4.71
CA PRO A 98 -26.64 -3.03 3.31
C PRO A 98 -28.07 -2.80 2.81
N THR A 99 -28.27 -1.72 2.07
CA THR A 99 -29.57 -1.35 1.49
C THR A 99 -30.10 -2.44 0.55
N PRO A 100 -31.43 -2.61 0.43
CA PRO A 100 -32.01 -3.62 -0.45
C PRO A 100 -31.65 -3.42 -1.93
N GLU A 101 -31.49 -2.16 -2.36
CA GLU A 101 -31.03 -1.80 -3.70
C GLU A 101 -29.60 -2.30 -3.96
N TYR A 102 -28.70 -2.13 -3.00
CA TYR A 102 -27.33 -2.63 -3.10
C TYR A 102 -27.31 -4.16 -3.21
N LYS A 103 -28.15 -4.87 -2.44
CA LYS A 103 -28.29 -6.33 -2.54
C LYS A 103 -28.81 -6.76 -3.92
N ALA A 104 -29.75 -6.00 -4.50
CA ALA A 104 -30.26 -6.26 -5.85
C ALA A 104 -29.19 -6.04 -6.92
N LEU A 105 -28.40 -4.96 -6.82
CA LEU A 105 -27.26 -4.69 -7.70
C LEU A 105 -26.22 -5.81 -7.62
N MET A 106 -25.86 -6.24 -6.41
CA MET A 106 -24.88 -7.31 -6.22
C MET A 106 -25.37 -8.66 -6.75
N ARG A 107 -26.68 -8.96 -6.67
CA ARG A 107 -27.25 -10.15 -7.32
C ARG A 107 -27.10 -10.08 -8.84
N ARG A 108 -27.37 -8.91 -9.43
CA ARG A 108 -27.21 -8.70 -10.88
C ARG A 108 -25.75 -8.86 -11.32
N LEU A 109 -24.80 -8.30 -10.56
CA LEU A 109 -23.38 -8.41 -10.89
C LEU A 109 -22.88 -9.86 -10.82
N ARG A 110 -23.30 -10.63 -9.81
CA ARG A 110 -22.95 -12.06 -9.72
C ARG A 110 -23.52 -12.85 -10.89
N ALA A 111 -24.79 -12.63 -11.24
CA ALA A 111 -25.41 -13.30 -12.38
C ALA A 111 -24.67 -13.00 -13.70
N ALA A 112 -24.32 -11.73 -13.94
CA ALA A 112 -23.57 -11.35 -15.14
C ALA A 112 -22.15 -11.96 -15.18
N GLU A 113 -21.52 -12.17 -14.02
CA GLU A 113 -20.22 -12.82 -13.96
C GLU A 113 -20.31 -14.34 -14.14
N GLU A 114 -21.35 -14.98 -13.59
CA GLU A 114 -21.68 -16.39 -13.82
C GLU A 114 -21.97 -16.67 -15.30
N GLU A 115 -22.71 -15.79 -15.99
CA GLU A 115 -22.97 -15.87 -17.44
C GLU A 115 -21.67 -15.84 -18.24
N ARG A 116 -20.76 -14.89 -17.96
CA ARG A 116 -19.45 -14.81 -18.62
C ARG A 116 -18.59 -16.04 -18.36
N GLN A 117 -18.63 -16.59 -17.16
CA GLN A 117 -17.92 -17.83 -16.84
C GLN A 117 -18.49 -19.01 -17.63
N TYR A 118 -19.81 -19.09 -17.74
CA TYR A 118 -20.49 -20.11 -18.52
C TYR A 118 -20.17 -20.00 -20.02
N GLU A 119 -20.13 -18.79 -20.57
CA GLU A 119 -19.71 -18.53 -21.96
C GLU A 119 -18.29 -19.02 -22.23
N ARG A 120 -17.36 -18.83 -21.28
CA ARG A 120 -15.97 -19.35 -21.41
C ARG A 120 -15.91 -20.88 -21.39
N MET A 121 -16.80 -21.55 -20.64
CA MET A 121 -16.83 -23.01 -20.56
C MET A 121 -17.52 -23.64 -21.77
N THR A 122 -18.56 -22.99 -22.29
CA THR A 122 -19.36 -23.50 -23.42
C THR A 122 -18.79 -23.15 -24.78
N ASN A 123 -18.11 -22.00 -24.89
CA ASN A 123 -17.36 -21.60 -26.07
C ASN A 123 -15.88 -21.43 -25.71
N PRO A 124 -15.13 -22.54 -25.53
CA PRO A 124 -13.70 -22.45 -25.34
C PRO A 124 -13.11 -21.82 -26.60
N THR A 125 -12.58 -20.61 -26.49
CA THR A 125 -11.82 -20.02 -27.59
C THR A 125 -10.65 -20.96 -27.90
N PRO A 126 -10.40 -21.31 -29.18
CA PRO A 126 -9.30 -22.18 -29.53
C PRO A 126 -8.02 -21.54 -28.99
N ALA A 127 -7.28 -22.31 -28.19
CA ALA A 127 -6.04 -21.86 -27.60
C ALA A 127 -5.12 -21.37 -28.73
N LYS A 128 -4.99 -20.05 -28.88
CA LYS A 128 -3.88 -19.49 -29.64
C LYS A 128 -2.65 -19.90 -28.86
N ASP A 129 -1.83 -20.77 -29.45
CA ASP A 129 -0.62 -21.31 -28.85
C ASP A 129 0.28 -20.18 -28.34
N PHE A 130 0.15 -19.83 -27.05
CA PHE A 130 1.16 -19.05 -26.34
C PHE A 130 2.32 -19.99 -25.97
N PHE A 131 3.08 -20.41 -26.99
CA PHE A 131 4.28 -21.24 -26.86
C PHE A 131 5.41 -20.58 -26.03
N ASN A 132 5.28 -19.30 -25.64
CA ASN A 132 6.29 -18.58 -24.85
C ASN A 132 5.96 -18.39 -23.35
N GLN A 133 4.95 -19.07 -22.78
CA GLN A 133 4.64 -18.97 -21.34
C GLN A 133 4.71 -20.31 -20.59
N ARG A 134 5.35 -21.34 -21.14
CA ARG A 134 5.57 -22.62 -20.43
C ARG A 134 6.85 -22.66 -19.60
N SER A 135 7.56 -21.55 -19.43
CA SER A 135 8.82 -21.52 -18.65
C SER A 135 8.82 -20.46 -17.55
N SER A 136 7.98 -20.65 -16.53
CA SER A 136 8.39 -20.43 -15.13
C SER A 136 7.31 -20.98 -14.19
N ALA A 137 7.55 -22.18 -13.69
CA ALA A 137 6.80 -22.77 -12.61
C ALA A 137 7.17 -22.10 -11.27
N THR A 138 6.75 -20.85 -11.02
CA THR A 138 6.61 -20.31 -9.66
C THR A 138 5.81 -19.00 -9.66
N ALA A 139 4.95 -18.87 -8.64
CA ALA A 139 4.18 -17.69 -8.23
C ALA A 139 2.79 -17.51 -8.85
N TYR A 140 1.81 -18.03 -8.11
CA TYR A 140 0.48 -17.47 -7.96
C TYR A 140 0.51 -15.93 -7.94
N ALA A 141 0.16 -15.30 -9.05
CA ALA A 141 -0.16 -13.87 -9.10
C ALA A 141 -1.34 -13.69 -10.06
N PHE A 142 -2.54 -13.67 -9.49
CA PHE A 142 -3.73 -13.15 -10.16
C PHE A 142 -3.45 -11.68 -10.51
N ASN A 143 -3.25 -11.38 -11.80
CA ASN A 143 -2.98 -10.03 -12.29
C ASN A 143 -4.29 -9.47 -12.89
N PRO A 144 -5.02 -8.59 -12.19
CA PRO A 144 -6.31 -8.08 -12.67
C PRO A 144 -6.19 -7.20 -13.92
N ALA A 145 -4.99 -6.75 -14.27
CA ALA A 145 -4.74 -5.84 -15.39
C ALA A 145 -4.83 -6.50 -16.79
N THR A 146 -4.90 -7.84 -16.88
CA THR A 146 -4.92 -8.56 -18.17
C THR A 146 -6.19 -9.39 -18.38
N SER A 147 -7.17 -9.32 -17.48
CA SER A 147 -8.36 -10.20 -17.49
C SER A 147 -9.62 -9.60 -18.14
N ILE A 148 -9.57 -8.35 -18.59
CA ILE A 148 -10.66 -7.72 -19.34
C ILE A 148 -10.35 -7.88 -20.82
N GLY A 149 -11.18 -8.66 -21.51
CA GLY A 149 -11.04 -8.99 -22.91
C GLY A 149 -10.92 -7.75 -23.80
N GLN A 150 -9.76 -7.59 -24.41
CA GLN A 150 -9.58 -6.65 -25.51
C GLN A 150 -9.83 -7.43 -26.80
N GLY A 151 -11.02 -7.20 -27.37
CA GLY A 151 -11.40 -7.70 -28.67
C GLY A 151 -10.39 -7.29 -29.74
N VAL A 152 -10.11 -8.23 -30.62
CA VAL A 152 -9.23 -8.07 -31.78
C VAL A 152 -9.94 -7.21 -32.81
N GLY A 153 -9.34 -6.08 -33.18
CA GLY A 153 -9.71 -5.25 -34.31
C GLY A 153 -9.02 -3.89 -34.24
N GLU A 154 -8.01 -3.67 -35.08
CA GLU A 154 -7.39 -2.37 -35.40
C GLU A 154 -6.33 -1.75 -34.44
N HIS A 155 -6.03 -2.32 -33.26
CA HIS A 155 -5.15 -1.66 -32.28
C HIS A 155 -3.68 -2.10 -32.23
N GLU A 156 -3.14 -2.77 -33.25
CA GLU A 156 -1.75 -3.28 -33.19
C GLU A 156 -0.69 -2.15 -33.23
N ALA A 157 -1.01 -0.99 -33.82
CA ALA A 157 -0.14 0.18 -33.84
C ALA A 157 -0.23 1.03 -32.54
N ASP A 158 -1.40 1.04 -31.90
CA ASP A 158 -1.64 1.86 -30.71
C ASP A 158 -1.15 1.16 -29.43
N ASP A 159 -1.15 -0.18 -29.38
CA ASP A 159 -0.59 -0.94 -28.26
C ASP A 159 0.94 -0.70 -28.09
N VAL A 160 1.68 -0.58 -29.20
CA VAL A 160 3.13 -0.23 -29.17
C VAL A 160 3.33 1.18 -28.65
N THR A 161 2.48 2.12 -29.06
CA THR A 161 2.53 3.53 -28.65
C THR A 161 2.14 3.68 -27.18
N TYR A 162 1.10 2.99 -26.74
CA TYR A 162 0.65 2.96 -25.35
C TYR A 162 1.70 2.34 -24.44
N ALA A 163 2.37 1.26 -24.86
CA ALA A 163 3.47 0.66 -24.12
C ALA A 163 4.66 1.62 -23.95
N ASP A 164 5.04 2.35 -24.99
CA ASP A 164 6.12 3.33 -24.94
C ASP A 164 5.76 4.55 -24.08
N VAL A 165 4.54 5.08 -24.22
CA VAL A 165 4.03 6.17 -23.36
C VAL A 165 3.98 5.71 -21.90
N LYS A 166 3.48 4.51 -21.63
CA LYS A 166 3.44 3.94 -20.27
C LYS A 166 4.84 3.80 -19.67
N ARG A 167 5.82 3.35 -20.45
CA ARG A 167 7.23 3.28 -20.01
C ARG A 167 7.79 4.66 -19.71
N GLN A 168 7.54 5.64 -20.58
CA GLN A 168 7.98 7.03 -20.39
C GLN A 168 7.33 7.68 -19.17
N VAL A 169 6.02 7.53 -18.99
CA VAL A 169 5.27 8.06 -17.83
C VAL A 169 5.76 7.42 -16.53
N THR A 170 5.98 6.10 -16.52
CA THR A 170 6.51 5.41 -15.34
C THR A 170 7.91 5.91 -14.96
N LEU A 171 8.76 6.18 -15.95
CA LEU A 171 10.09 6.71 -15.74
C LEU A 171 10.05 8.14 -15.17
N ILE A 172 9.20 9.01 -15.73
CA ILE A 172 9.01 10.38 -15.24
C ILE A 172 8.56 10.36 -13.78
N ILE A 173 7.59 9.51 -13.44
CA ILE A 173 7.10 9.38 -12.06
C ILE A 173 8.22 8.92 -11.13
N ASN A 174 9.04 7.94 -11.53
CA ASN A 174 10.14 7.46 -10.70
C ASN A 174 11.17 8.57 -10.39
N ILE A 175 11.55 9.35 -11.41
CA ILE A 175 12.45 10.49 -11.25
C ILE A 175 11.82 11.57 -10.34
N LEU A 176 10.52 11.86 -10.48
CA LEU A 176 9.84 12.82 -9.61
C LEU A 176 9.83 12.36 -8.14
N VAL A 177 9.57 11.07 -7.90
CA VAL A 177 9.59 10.49 -6.55
C VAL A 177 11.01 10.55 -5.97
N SER A 178 12.06 10.26 -6.74
CA SER A 178 13.43 10.32 -6.25
C SER A 178 13.87 11.75 -5.92
N ILE A 179 13.52 12.73 -6.76
CA ILE A 179 13.79 14.16 -6.50
C ILE A 179 13.14 14.61 -5.19
N VAL A 180 11.84 14.36 -5.01
CA VAL A 180 11.10 14.78 -3.81
C VAL A 180 11.64 14.08 -2.56
N ALA A 181 11.89 12.77 -2.64
CA ALA A 181 12.46 12.01 -1.53
C ALA A 181 13.83 12.57 -1.10
N CYS A 182 14.71 12.87 -2.06
CA CYS A 182 16.00 13.49 -1.78
C CYS A 182 15.87 14.91 -1.22
N SER A 183 14.97 15.74 -1.75
CA SER A 183 14.71 17.09 -1.20
C SER A 183 14.31 17.02 0.27
N VAL A 184 13.37 16.14 0.62
CA VAL A 184 12.87 15.97 2.00
C VAL A 184 13.96 15.39 2.91
N ALA A 185 14.70 14.38 2.45
CA ALA A 185 15.79 13.79 3.22
C ALA A 185 16.87 14.82 3.55
N ILE A 186 17.31 15.60 2.56
CA ILE A 186 18.32 16.67 2.76
C ILE A 186 17.77 17.76 3.68
N TRP A 187 16.50 18.13 3.53
CA TRP A 187 15.85 19.10 4.40
C TRP A 187 15.82 18.66 5.86
N VAL A 188 15.53 17.38 6.13
CA VAL A 188 15.52 16.80 7.48
C VAL A 188 16.94 16.77 8.06
N VAL A 189 17.94 16.40 7.26
CA VAL A 189 19.35 16.38 7.71
C VAL A 189 19.87 17.79 8.02
N ALA A 190 19.53 18.77 7.17
CA ALA A 190 19.92 20.17 7.34
C ALA A 190 19.03 20.95 8.33
N ARG A 191 18.25 20.27 9.17
CA ARG A 191 17.34 20.92 10.16
C ARG A 191 18.06 21.83 11.15
N ARG A 192 19.36 21.62 11.37
CA ARG A 192 20.21 22.44 12.26
C ARG A 192 20.85 23.66 11.57
N TRP A 193 20.64 23.84 10.26
CA TRP A 193 21.24 24.91 9.46
C TRP A 193 20.24 26.05 9.21
N ASP A 194 20.76 27.23 8.87
CA ASP A 194 19.96 28.41 8.58
C ASP A 194 19.00 28.20 7.40
N ALA A 195 17.84 28.87 7.44
CA ALA A 195 16.77 28.72 6.45
C ALA A 195 17.23 28.88 4.97
N PRO A 196 18.01 29.91 4.58
CA PRO A 196 18.48 30.04 3.19
C PRO A 196 19.48 28.95 2.80
N GLN A 197 20.35 28.52 3.71
CA GLN A 197 21.33 27.47 3.45
C GLN A 197 20.66 26.11 3.29
N ARG A 198 19.67 25.81 4.13
CA ARG A 198 18.85 24.60 4.06
C ARG A 198 18.08 24.52 2.74
N LEU A 199 17.48 25.63 2.32
CA LEU A 199 16.78 25.71 1.04
C LEU A 199 17.75 25.45 -0.11
N GLY A 200 18.88 26.16 -0.14
CA GLY A 200 19.91 26.01 -1.17
C GLY A 200 20.44 24.59 -1.27
N LEU A 201 20.71 23.94 -0.13
CA LEU A 201 21.19 22.55 -0.10
C LEU A 201 20.13 21.55 -0.58
N SER A 202 18.87 21.72 -0.17
CA SER A 202 17.78 20.81 -0.58
C SER A 202 17.43 20.95 -2.07
N MET A 203 17.37 22.17 -2.59
CA MET A 203 17.14 22.42 -4.02
C MET A 203 18.33 21.95 -4.85
N GLY A 204 19.56 22.30 -4.44
CA GLY A 204 20.79 21.91 -5.15
C GLY A 204 21.02 20.39 -5.14
N GLY A 205 20.82 19.73 -4.00
CA GLY A 205 20.97 18.28 -3.88
C GLY A 205 19.93 17.52 -4.70
N SER A 206 18.68 17.99 -4.73
CA SER A 206 17.64 17.41 -5.59
C SER A 206 17.92 17.62 -7.08
N GLY A 207 18.50 18.78 -7.46
CA GLY A 207 18.93 19.04 -8.83
C GLY A 207 20.09 18.13 -9.27
N LEU A 208 21.05 17.86 -8.38
CA LEU A 208 22.15 16.94 -8.66
C LEU A 208 21.64 15.50 -8.87
N VAL A 209 20.68 15.05 -8.06
CA VAL A 209 20.03 13.75 -8.24
C VAL A 209 19.28 13.70 -9.57
N ALA A 210 18.55 14.75 -9.93
CA ALA A 210 17.87 14.82 -11.22
C ALA A 210 18.85 14.69 -12.41
N LEU A 211 20.01 15.36 -12.35
CA LEU A 211 21.05 15.24 -13.38
C LEU A 211 21.62 13.81 -13.44
N ALA A 212 21.85 13.18 -12.29
CA ALA A 212 22.33 11.80 -12.21
C ALA A 212 21.34 10.83 -12.85
N GLU A 213 20.06 10.95 -12.56
CA GLU A 213 19.00 10.10 -13.13
C GLU A 213 18.90 10.25 -14.66
N VAL A 214 18.96 11.49 -15.16
CA VAL A 214 18.97 11.75 -16.61
C VAL A 214 20.20 11.15 -17.28
N ALA A 215 21.37 11.23 -16.64
CA ALA A 215 22.60 10.63 -17.15
C ALA A 215 22.51 9.09 -17.19
N ILE A 216 21.93 8.46 -16.16
CA ILE A 216 21.67 7.02 -16.13
C ILE A 216 20.76 6.62 -17.29
N TYR A 217 19.67 7.36 -17.52
CA TYR A 217 18.76 7.08 -18.62
C TYR A 217 19.41 7.27 -19.99
N MET A 218 20.18 8.34 -20.18
CA MET A 218 20.95 8.56 -21.40
C MET A 218 21.96 7.43 -21.65
N GLY A 219 22.62 6.95 -20.59
CA GLY A 219 23.49 5.78 -20.64
C GLY A 219 22.74 4.51 -21.05
N TYR A 220 21.56 4.28 -20.48
CA TYR A 220 20.70 3.14 -20.83
C TYR A 220 20.26 3.18 -22.29
N ILE A 221 19.77 4.33 -22.78
CA ILE A 221 19.37 4.51 -24.19
C ILE A 221 20.56 4.27 -25.12
N ARG A 222 21.74 4.78 -24.77
CA ARG A 222 22.95 4.57 -25.56
C ARG A 222 23.30 3.08 -25.65
N ARG A 223 23.30 2.35 -24.53
CA ARG A 223 23.56 0.90 -24.53
C ARG A 223 22.53 0.11 -25.34
N ILE A 224 21.25 0.46 -25.25
CA ILE A 224 20.22 -0.20 -26.07
C ILE A 224 20.44 0.06 -27.56
N LYS A 225 20.78 1.29 -27.94
CA LYS A 225 21.09 1.63 -29.33
C LYS A 225 22.29 0.83 -29.83
N GLU A 226 23.34 0.73 -29.03
CA GLU A 226 24.53 -0.07 -29.33
C GLU A 226 24.20 -1.56 -29.47
N ALA A 227 23.38 -2.13 -28.57
CA ALA A 227 22.92 -3.52 -28.66
C ALA A 227 22.07 -3.78 -29.91
N LYS A 228 21.13 -2.90 -30.24
CA LYS A 228 20.32 -3.01 -31.47
C LYS A 228 21.16 -2.94 -32.74
N VAL A 229 22.21 -2.13 -32.76
CA VAL A 229 23.14 -2.04 -33.89
C VAL A 229 24.01 -3.30 -33.98
N ALA A 230 24.44 -3.84 -32.84
CA ALA A 230 25.19 -5.10 -32.78
C ALA A 230 24.33 -6.28 -33.28
N GLU A 231 23.08 -6.38 -32.84
CA GLU A 231 22.12 -7.40 -33.29
C GLU A 231 21.81 -7.28 -34.79
N ARG A 232 21.58 -6.06 -35.29
CA ARG A 232 21.38 -5.83 -36.74
C ARG A 232 22.58 -6.24 -37.60
N LYS A 233 23.79 -6.24 -37.02
CA LYS A 233 25.01 -6.67 -37.70
C LYS A 233 25.15 -8.20 -37.75
N VAL A 234 24.46 -8.92 -36.86
CA VAL A 234 24.38 -10.38 -36.90
C VAL A 234 23.35 -10.77 -37.96
N VAL A 235 23.83 -11.01 -39.18
CA VAL A 235 23.00 -11.53 -40.27
C VAL A 235 22.75 -13.02 -40.01
N GLU A 236 21.51 -13.38 -39.69
CA GLU A 236 21.09 -14.78 -39.57
C GLU A 236 21.23 -15.49 -40.93
N THR A 237 22.24 -16.36 -41.07
CA THR A 237 22.29 -17.31 -42.18
C THR A 237 21.26 -18.40 -41.92
N LYS A 238 20.05 -18.20 -42.43
CA LYS A 238 19.00 -19.23 -42.40
C LYS A 238 19.37 -20.33 -43.40
N GLU A 239 19.89 -21.44 -42.87
CA GLU A 239 20.05 -22.66 -43.64
C GLU A 239 18.67 -23.31 -43.78
N VAL A 240 18.22 -23.48 -45.02
CA VAL A 240 16.99 -24.21 -45.32
C VAL A 240 17.33 -25.69 -45.26
N VAL A 241 17.05 -26.33 -44.11
CA VAL A 241 17.47 -27.71 -43.85
C VAL A 241 16.67 -28.71 -44.69
N GLU A 242 15.38 -28.51 -44.95
CA GLU A 242 14.62 -29.38 -45.85
C GLU A 242 13.46 -28.64 -46.52
N THR A 243 13.49 -28.55 -47.86
CA THR A 243 12.30 -28.22 -48.65
C THR A 243 11.62 -29.52 -49.06
N TRP A 244 10.51 -29.85 -48.40
CA TRP A 244 9.62 -30.90 -48.88
C TRP A 244 8.85 -30.36 -50.10
N VAL A 245 9.25 -30.79 -51.29
CA VAL A 245 8.46 -30.58 -52.51
C VAL A 245 7.35 -31.62 -52.51
N PHE A 246 6.11 -31.19 -52.27
CA PHE A 246 4.95 -32.04 -52.53
C PHE A 246 4.69 -32.02 -54.04
N ASP A 247 5.37 -32.90 -54.77
CA ASP A 247 4.98 -33.21 -56.15
C ASP A 247 3.97 -34.35 -56.12
N GLY A 248 2.71 -34.01 -56.36
CA GLY A 248 1.66 -34.99 -56.58
C GLY A 248 1.77 -35.51 -58.01
N SER A 249 2.60 -36.53 -58.24
CA SER A 249 2.40 -37.61 -59.23
C SER A 249 3.72 -38.31 -59.61
N ALA A 250 3.86 -39.55 -59.14
CA ALA A 250 4.50 -40.71 -59.78
C ALA A 250 5.97 -40.66 -60.30
N ALA A 251 6.75 -41.59 -59.74
CA ALA A 251 7.81 -42.42 -60.35
C ALA A 251 9.30 -41.99 -60.29
N SER A 252 10.05 -42.84 -59.58
CA SER A 252 11.43 -43.32 -59.82
C SER A 252 12.64 -42.43 -59.47
N GLY A 253 13.59 -43.04 -58.74
CA GLY A 253 15.02 -42.75 -58.87
C GLY A 253 15.68 -42.05 -57.68
N ALA A 254 16.29 -42.85 -56.79
CA ALA A 254 17.24 -42.36 -55.80
C ALA A 254 18.54 -41.86 -56.47
N GLN A 255 18.98 -40.64 -56.17
CA GLN A 255 20.36 -40.20 -56.39
C GLN A 255 20.80 -39.14 -55.38
N ALA A 256 22.04 -39.31 -54.91
CA ALA A 256 22.71 -38.60 -53.81
C ALA A 256 23.04 -37.12 -54.13
N PRO A 257 23.27 -36.25 -53.11
CA PRO A 257 23.30 -34.80 -53.30
C PRO A 257 24.67 -34.27 -53.75
N THR A 258 24.68 -33.59 -54.90
CA THR A 258 25.81 -32.79 -55.37
C THR A 258 25.80 -31.42 -54.71
N LYS A 259 26.89 -31.10 -54.01
CA LYS A 259 27.18 -29.76 -53.48
C LYS A 259 27.47 -28.82 -54.64
N GLU A 260 26.56 -27.90 -54.94
CA GLU A 260 26.83 -26.57 -55.52
C GLU A 260 25.50 -25.93 -55.92
N ASN A 261 24.99 -24.99 -55.12
CA ASN A 261 24.15 -23.88 -55.59
C ASN A 261 23.86 -22.91 -54.43
N ILE A 262 24.89 -22.21 -53.95
CA ILE A 262 24.67 -21.03 -53.10
C ILE A 262 24.36 -19.86 -54.04
N ARG A 263 23.09 -19.66 -54.38
CA ARG A 263 22.65 -18.46 -55.10
C ARG A 263 22.37 -17.34 -54.09
N TYR A 264 23.31 -16.40 -53.98
CA TYR A 264 23.09 -15.15 -53.25
C TYR A 264 22.07 -14.27 -53.98
N ARG A 265 20.82 -14.25 -53.52
CA ARG A 265 19.83 -13.28 -53.98
C ARG A 265 20.09 -11.94 -53.25
N LYS A 266 20.86 -11.06 -53.88
CA LYS A 266 21.00 -9.66 -53.44
C LYS A 266 19.65 -8.94 -53.62
N GLY A 267 18.85 -8.89 -52.57
CA GLY A 267 17.70 -7.98 -52.48
C GLY A 267 18.19 -6.55 -52.37
N LYS A 268 18.06 -5.78 -53.45
CA LYS A 268 18.34 -4.34 -53.50
C LYS A 268 17.08 -3.62 -52.99
N HIS A 269 17.01 -3.33 -51.69
CA HIS A 269 15.99 -2.44 -51.16
C HIS A 269 16.41 -0.99 -51.43
N ARG A 270 15.56 -0.27 -52.18
CA ARG A 270 15.50 1.18 -52.22
C ARG A 270 14.31 1.61 -51.38
#